data_AF-F9XNW0-F1
#
_entry.id   AF-F9XNW0-F1
#
_cell.length_a   1.000
_cell.length_b   1.000
_cell.length_c   1.000
_cell.angle_alpha   90.00
_cell.angle_beta   90.00
_cell.angle_gamma   90.00
#
_symmetry.space_group_name_H-M   'P 1'
#
loop_
_entity.id
_entity.type
_entity.pdbx_description
1 polymer ?
#
loop_
_entity_poly.entity_id
_entity_poly.type
_entity_poly.pdbx_seq_one_letter_code
_entity_poly.pdbx_strand_id
1 'polypeptide(L)'
;MKSTIAGTAAALLALSSSVAAQTTQSAPFRLVISSSVKAVDGKVLSACHEGAAIEGLCISDPAGSTFQFNTTTGQSESNVGTITYKLDAGTVQPSYGLTFFYSPSSTLAHAQFGGIGQDQQFGFDKDNKLHVPTYYDESVYPPKSLGSSKSEYHWYFCNYNYAGYGYQSLNWAVGDVKPKNPTCAKVDVVRRYSAAY
;
A
#
# COMPACT_ATOMS: atom_id res chain seq x y z
N MET A 1 -59.41 13.94 -20.97
CA MET A 1 -58.83 12.93 -20.05
C MET A 1 -57.52 13.49 -19.51
N LYS A 2 -57.47 13.80 -18.20
CA LYS A 2 -56.25 14.29 -17.54
C LYS A 2 -55.55 13.08 -16.93
N SER A 3 -54.39 12.72 -17.47
CA SER A 3 -53.57 11.61 -16.96
C SER A 3 -52.52 12.19 -16.02
N THR A 4 -52.65 11.88 -14.73
CA THR A 4 -51.67 12.27 -13.70
C THR A 4 -50.66 11.13 -13.59
N ILE A 5 -49.45 11.35 -14.10
CA ILE A 5 -48.34 10.39 -13.96
C ILE A 5 -47.82 10.52 -12.52
N ALA A 6 -48.11 9.52 -11.69
CA ALA A 6 -47.53 9.38 -10.36
C ALA A 6 -46.04 9.04 -10.49
N GLY A 7 -45.18 9.94 -10.01
CA GLY A 7 -43.73 9.75 -10.00
C GLY A 7 -43.31 8.67 -9.00
N THR A 8 -42.62 7.65 -9.48
CA THR A 8 -41.90 6.67 -8.66
C THR A 8 -40.57 7.27 -8.22
N ALA A 9 -40.46 7.64 -6.95
CA ALA A 9 -39.18 8.00 -6.33
C ALA A 9 -38.38 6.71 -6.08
N ALA A 10 -37.33 6.47 -6.87
CA ALA A 10 -36.36 5.42 -6.61
C ALA A 10 -35.45 5.85 -5.46
N ALA A 11 -35.61 5.23 -4.29
CA ALA A 11 -34.71 5.43 -3.16
C ALA A 11 -33.39 4.69 -3.43
N LEU A 12 -32.33 5.46 -3.70
CA LEU A 12 -30.95 4.97 -3.73
C LEU A 12 -30.54 4.61 -2.29
N LEU A 13 -30.43 3.31 -2.01
CA LEU A 13 -29.80 2.79 -0.80
C LEU A 13 -28.30 3.09 -0.87
N ALA A 14 -27.84 4.10 -0.12
CA ALA A 14 -26.43 4.32 0.11
C ALA A 14 -25.88 3.15 0.94
N LEU A 15 -25.00 2.33 0.34
CA LEU A 15 -24.20 1.37 1.10
C LEU A 15 -23.14 2.16 1.88
N SER A 16 -23.42 2.47 3.14
CA SER A 16 -22.41 2.92 4.10
C SER A 16 -21.52 1.73 4.46
N SER A 17 -20.40 1.56 3.74
CA SER A 17 -19.32 0.70 4.20
C SER A 17 -18.75 1.28 5.48
N SER A 18 -18.99 0.63 6.61
CA SER A 18 -18.35 0.97 7.88
C SER A 18 -16.86 0.63 7.80
N VAL A 19 -16.03 1.60 7.40
CA VAL A 19 -14.59 1.54 7.61
C VAL A 19 -14.40 1.57 9.12
N ALA A 20 -13.79 0.53 9.70
CA ALA A 20 -13.39 0.60 11.10
C ALA A 20 -12.49 1.84 11.27
N ALA A 21 -12.90 2.78 12.11
CA ALA A 21 -12.20 4.06 12.25
C ALA A 21 -10.79 3.81 12.81
N GLN A 22 -9.77 4.08 12.01
CA GLN A 22 -8.41 4.25 12.50
C GLN A 22 -8.38 5.51 13.35
N THR A 23 -8.06 5.39 14.63
CA THR A 23 -8.22 6.49 15.60
C THR A 23 -6.99 7.37 15.73
N THR A 24 -5.86 7.00 15.14
CA THR A 24 -4.62 7.78 15.19
C THR A 24 -3.98 7.86 13.80
N GLN A 25 -3.59 9.07 13.38
CA GLN A 25 -2.89 9.32 12.11
C GLN A 25 -1.54 9.98 12.39
N SER A 26 -0.48 9.50 11.74
CA SER A 26 0.85 10.09 11.85
C SER A 26 0.95 11.46 11.18
N ALA A 27 2.01 12.21 11.49
CA ALA A 27 2.44 13.30 10.62
C ALA A 27 2.73 12.77 9.19
N PRO A 28 2.62 13.61 8.14
CA PRO A 28 2.98 13.22 6.78
C PRO A 28 4.45 12.82 6.66
N PHE A 29 4.73 11.80 5.86
CA PHE A 29 6.08 11.34 5.58
C PHE A 29 6.25 10.94 4.12
N ARG A 30 7.51 10.68 3.73
CA ARG A 30 7.89 10.15 2.43
C ARG A 30 8.41 8.72 2.61
N LEU A 31 8.24 7.91 1.58
CA LEU A 31 8.83 6.58 1.49
C LEU A 31 10.06 6.65 0.58
N VAL A 32 11.20 6.19 1.09
CA VAL A 32 12.50 6.29 0.41
C VAL A 32 13.09 4.91 0.22
N ILE A 33 13.58 4.61 -0.98
CA ILE A 33 14.27 3.35 -1.27
C ILE A 33 15.64 3.37 -0.59
N SER A 34 15.96 2.26 0.08
CA SER A 34 17.31 1.94 0.55
C SER A 34 17.75 0.64 -0.13
N SER A 35 18.85 0.67 -0.87
CA SER A 35 19.30 -0.52 -1.62
C SER A 35 20.81 -0.51 -1.86
N SER A 36 21.38 -1.69 -2.07
CA SER A 36 22.74 -1.79 -2.62
C SER A 36 22.81 -1.38 -4.10
N VAL A 37 21.67 -1.32 -4.79
CA VAL A 37 21.58 -0.92 -6.20
C VAL A 37 21.54 0.61 -6.32
N LYS A 38 22.67 1.20 -6.68
CA LYS A 38 22.85 2.67 -6.72
C LYS A 38 21.90 3.43 -7.64
N ALA A 39 21.34 2.78 -8.66
CA ALA A 39 20.37 3.43 -9.54
C ALA A 39 19.04 3.79 -8.83
N VAL A 40 18.68 3.06 -7.76
CA VAL A 40 17.42 3.24 -7.01
C VAL A 40 17.64 3.65 -5.56
N ASP A 41 18.84 3.47 -5.02
CA ASP A 41 19.20 3.87 -3.65
C ASP A 41 18.97 5.36 -3.41
N GLY A 42 18.26 5.70 -2.32
CA GLY A 42 17.91 7.08 -1.96
C GLY A 42 16.78 7.71 -2.77
N LYS A 43 16.23 7.01 -3.78
CA LYS A 43 15.09 7.52 -4.56
C LYS A 43 13.82 7.55 -3.73
N VAL A 44 12.99 8.57 -3.96
CA VAL A 44 11.73 8.74 -3.24
C VAL A 44 10.61 8.11 -4.05
N LEU A 45 9.71 7.42 -3.35
CA LEU A 45 8.49 6.87 -3.93
C LEU A 45 7.39 7.92 -4.00
N SER A 46 6.61 7.86 -5.07
CA SER A 46 5.45 8.69 -5.34
C SER A 46 4.29 7.81 -5.79
N ALA A 47 3.08 8.22 -5.47
CA ALA A 47 1.87 7.65 -6.04
C ALA A 47 1.80 8.08 -7.52
N CYS A 48 2.05 7.14 -8.43
CA CYS A 48 1.99 7.35 -9.88
C CYS A 48 0.68 6.80 -10.42
N HIS A 49 0.05 7.52 -11.36
CA HIS A 49 -1.23 7.11 -11.93
C HIS A 49 -1.09 5.85 -12.78
N GLU A 50 -1.81 4.78 -12.43
CA GLU A 50 -1.83 3.51 -13.17
C GLU A 50 -3.24 3.17 -13.71
N GLY A 51 -4.26 3.96 -13.33
CA GLY A 51 -5.64 3.80 -13.79
C GLY A 51 -6.60 4.72 -13.03
N ALA A 52 -7.90 4.65 -13.33
CA ALA A 52 -8.91 5.49 -12.71
C ALA A 52 -8.94 5.31 -11.18
N ALA A 53 -8.42 6.30 -10.45
CA ALA A 53 -8.20 6.26 -9.00
C ALA A 53 -7.37 5.05 -8.54
N ILE A 54 -6.39 4.64 -9.36
CA ILE A 54 -5.43 3.60 -9.00
C ILE A 54 -4.03 4.19 -9.14
N GLU A 55 -3.25 4.11 -8.07
CA GLU A 55 -1.89 4.64 -8.05
C GLU A 55 -0.89 3.60 -7.58
N GLY A 56 0.15 3.35 -8.37
CA GLY A 56 1.28 2.53 -7.97
C GLY A 56 2.32 3.33 -7.17
N LEU A 57 3.24 2.64 -6.51
CA LEU A 57 4.40 3.26 -5.87
C LEU A 57 5.59 3.30 -6.84
N CYS A 58 5.72 4.37 -7.61
CA CYS A 58 6.84 4.58 -8.55
C CYS A 58 7.95 5.44 -7.94
N ILE A 59 9.14 5.45 -8.54
CA ILE A 59 10.17 6.46 -8.23
C ILE A 59 9.75 7.81 -8.82
N SER A 60 9.94 8.89 -8.06
CA SER A 60 9.93 10.25 -8.60
C SER A 60 11.20 11.03 -8.19
N ASP A 61 11.57 11.99 -9.03
CA ASP A 61 12.55 13.02 -8.69
C ASP A 61 11.85 14.19 -7.94
N PRO A 62 12.59 15.06 -7.23
CA PRO A 62 12.76 15.03 -5.77
C PRO A 62 11.55 15.45 -4.91
N ALA A 63 10.37 15.69 -5.48
CA ALA A 63 9.18 16.20 -4.80
C ALA A 63 8.09 15.14 -4.49
N GLY A 64 8.37 13.84 -4.69
CA GLY A 64 7.41 12.72 -4.60
C GLY A 64 6.43 12.73 -3.42
N SER A 65 5.33 12.01 -3.57
CA SER A 65 4.14 12.04 -2.69
C SER A 65 4.42 11.96 -1.19
N THR A 66 3.54 12.61 -0.42
CA THR A 66 3.44 12.42 1.03
C THR A 66 2.38 11.38 1.35
N PHE A 67 2.69 10.54 2.32
CA PHE A 67 1.83 9.48 2.84
C PHE A 67 1.55 9.72 4.33
N GLN A 68 0.51 9.07 4.83
CA GLN A 68 0.22 9.01 6.25
C GLN A 68 0.16 7.56 6.71
N PHE A 69 0.32 7.34 8.01
CA PHE A 69 0.20 6.02 8.62
C PHE A 69 -0.89 6.09 9.68
N ASN A 70 -1.92 5.28 9.49
CA ASN A 70 -3.11 5.28 10.31
C ASN A 70 -3.12 4.00 11.16
N THR A 71 -3.20 4.16 12.47
CA THR A 71 -3.26 3.07 13.45
C THR A 71 -4.52 3.18 14.30
N THR A 72 -4.81 2.12 15.05
CA THR A 72 -5.95 2.07 15.97
C THR A 72 -5.45 2.00 17.41
N THR A 73 -5.87 2.96 18.23
CA THR A 73 -5.60 3.02 19.67
C THR A 73 -6.14 1.76 20.35
N GLY A 74 -5.31 1.08 21.14
CA GLY A 74 -5.73 -0.12 21.88
C GLY A 74 -5.63 -1.44 21.12
N GLN A 75 -5.08 -1.46 19.89
CA GLN A 75 -4.63 -2.72 19.29
C GLN A 75 -3.44 -3.31 20.06
N SER A 76 -3.41 -4.64 20.17
CA SER A 76 -2.37 -5.40 20.89
C SER A 76 -0.97 -5.20 20.30
N GLU A 77 -0.88 -4.83 19.02
CA GLU A 77 0.36 -4.51 18.31
C GLU A 77 0.36 -3.01 18.02
N SER A 78 0.93 -2.22 18.93
CA SER A 78 0.82 -0.75 18.92
C SER A 78 1.47 -0.04 17.72
N ASN A 79 2.06 -0.76 16.77
CA ASN A 79 2.84 -0.22 15.66
C ASN A 79 2.43 -0.73 14.26
N VAL A 80 1.27 -1.39 14.14
CA VAL A 80 0.73 -1.86 12.86
C VAL A 80 -0.45 -0.98 12.43
N GLY A 81 -0.60 -0.74 11.13
CA GLY A 81 -1.61 0.15 10.58
C GLY A 81 -1.61 0.17 9.06
N THR A 82 -2.36 1.10 8.47
CA THR A 82 -2.44 1.27 7.02
C THR A 82 -1.65 2.49 6.58
N ILE A 83 -0.91 2.37 5.48
CA ILE A 83 -0.34 3.53 4.78
C ILE A 83 -1.41 4.11 3.87
N THR A 84 -1.66 5.41 3.96
CA THR A 84 -2.64 6.09 3.13
C THR A 84 -2.00 7.16 2.25
N TYR A 85 -2.63 7.36 1.09
CA TYR A 85 -2.33 8.42 0.14
C TYR A 85 -3.61 9.19 -0.15
N LYS A 86 -3.51 10.52 -0.11
CA LYS A 86 -4.60 11.41 -0.49
C LYS A 86 -4.43 11.78 -1.96
N LEU A 87 -5.32 11.29 -2.81
CA LEU A 87 -5.34 11.64 -4.23
C LEU A 87 -5.84 13.08 -4.39
N ASP A 88 -5.13 13.88 -5.16
CA ASP A 88 -5.60 15.21 -5.54
C ASP A 88 -6.43 15.12 -6.84
N ALA A 89 -7.74 14.92 -6.68
CA ALA A 89 -8.71 14.90 -7.78
C ALA A 89 -9.52 16.22 -7.86
N GLY A 90 -8.90 17.34 -7.47
CA GLY A 90 -9.53 18.66 -7.47
C GLY A 90 -10.42 18.89 -6.25
N THR A 91 -11.73 19.00 -6.45
CA THR A 91 -12.69 19.31 -5.37
C THR A 91 -12.95 18.14 -4.43
N VAL A 92 -12.67 16.92 -4.86
CA VAL A 92 -12.71 15.72 -4.03
C VAL A 92 -11.29 15.22 -3.88
N GLN A 93 -10.86 14.97 -2.64
CA GLN A 93 -9.53 14.46 -2.35
C GLN A 93 -9.65 13.15 -1.57
N PRO A 94 -10.00 12.04 -2.25
CA PRO A 94 -10.20 10.77 -1.58
C PRO A 94 -8.88 10.26 -0.99
N SER A 95 -8.98 9.59 0.14
CA SER A 95 -7.85 8.92 0.77
C SER A 95 -7.96 7.43 0.52
N TYR A 96 -6.91 6.82 -0.01
CA TYR A 96 -6.84 5.40 -0.28
C TYR A 96 -5.76 4.74 0.57
N GLY A 97 -6.02 3.54 1.05
CA GLY A 97 -5.00 2.72 1.68
C GLY A 97 -4.17 1.94 0.67
N LEU A 98 -2.93 1.68 1.05
CA LEU A 98 -2.02 0.83 0.29
C LEU A 98 -2.50 -0.61 0.40
N THR A 99 -2.62 -1.29 -0.73
CA THR A 99 -3.01 -2.70 -0.82
C THR A 99 -2.09 -3.46 -1.76
N PHE A 100 -2.23 -4.78 -1.75
CA PHE A 100 -1.54 -5.68 -2.67
C PHE A 100 -2.50 -6.23 -3.70
N PHE A 101 -2.22 -5.96 -4.97
CA PHE A 101 -2.89 -6.60 -6.08
C PHE A 101 -2.17 -7.88 -6.47
N TYR A 102 -2.82 -9.02 -6.24
CA TYR A 102 -2.28 -10.34 -6.50
C TYR A 102 -2.69 -10.87 -7.88
N SER A 103 -1.74 -11.48 -8.59
CA SER A 103 -2.00 -12.29 -9.78
C SER A 103 -1.52 -13.72 -9.54
N PRO A 104 -2.39 -14.76 -9.69
CA PRO A 104 -2.00 -16.16 -9.52
C PRO A 104 -0.87 -16.64 -10.43
N SER A 105 -0.59 -15.95 -11.53
CA SER A 105 0.48 -16.29 -12.48
C SER A 105 1.83 -15.62 -12.14
N SER A 106 1.88 -14.78 -11.10
CA SER A 106 3.03 -13.96 -10.73
C SER A 106 3.60 -14.37 -9.36
N THR A 107 4.91 -14.21 -9.20
CA THR A 107 5.58 -14.28 -7.88
C THR A 107 5.62 -12.92 -7.17
N LEU A 108 5.00 -11.90 -7.77
CA LEU A 108 4.92 -10.53 -7.28
C LEU A 108 3.46 -10.16 -7.05
N ALA A 109 3.19 -9.50 -5.94
CA ALA A 109 2.00 -8.71 -5.72
C ALA A 109 2.34 -7.23 -5.92
N HIS A 110 1.51 -6.53 -6.68
CA HIS A 110 1.72 -5.14 -7.01
C HIS A 110 1.21 -4.23 -5.88
N ALA A 111 2.03 -3.28 -5.44
CA ALA A 111 1.68 -2.38 -4.34
C ALA A 111 1.01 -1.12 -4.90
N GLN A 112 -0.28 -0.94 -4.60
CA GLN A 112 -1.10 0.15 -5.16
C GLN A 112 -2.08 0.75 -4.16
N PHE A 113 -2.47 1.99 -4.40
CA PHE A 113 -3.58 2.70 -3.77
C PHE A 113 -4.82 2.64 -4.66
N GLY A 114 -6.00 2.71 -4.05
CA GLY A 114 -7.29 2.89 -4.74
C GLY A 114 -7.76 1.70 -5.58
N GLY A 115 -7.05 0.58 -5.52
CA GLY A 115 -7.44 -0.69 -6.12
C GLY A 115 -8.57 -1.40 -5.39
N ILE A 116 -9.05 -2.49 -6.00
CA ILE A 116 -9.99 -3.42 -5.36
C ILE A 116 -9.27 -4.26 -4.30
N GLY A 117 -9.69 -4.14 -3.03
CA GLY A 117 -9.09 -4.91 -1.95
C GLY A 117 -9.41 -4.32 -0.58
N GLN A 118 -9.00 -5.05 0.46
CA GLN A 118 -8.89 -4.49 1.80
C GLN A 118 -7.51 -3.83 1.93
N ASP A 119 -7.45 -2.77 2.72
CA ASP A 119 -6.19 -2.10 3.05
C ASP A 119 -5.25 -3.09 3.74
N GLN A 120 -4.01 -3.14 3.27
CA GLN A 120 -3.01 -4.01 3.86
C GLN A 120 -2.47 -3.38 5.15
N GLN A 121 -2.28 -4.23 6.17
CA GLN A 121 -1.60 -3.84 7.40
C GLN A 121 -0.09 -3.88 7.21
N PHE A 122 0.57 -2.82 7.65
CA PHE A 122 2.01 -2.63 7.59
C PHE A 122 2.54 -2.16 8.95
N GLY A 123 3.83 -2.35 9.19
CA GLY A 123 4.53 -1.78 10.33
C GLY A 123 5.80 -1.04 9.91
N PHE A 124 6.32 -0.25 10.84
CA PHE A 124 7.66 0.35 10.73
C PHE A 124 8.52 -0.17 11.88
N ASP A 125 9.71 -0.69 11.57
CA ASP A 125 10.65 -1.12 12.60
C ASP A 125 11.38 0.07 13.25
N LYS A 126 12.30 -0.24 14.17
CA LYS A 126 13.13 0.76 14.88
C LYS A 126 13.98 1.64 13.94
N ASP A 127 14.30 1.17 12.75
CA ASP A 127 15.07 1.88 11.73
C ASP A 127 14.16 2.57 10.70
N ASN A 128 12.85 2.61 10.97
CA ASN A 128 11.78 3.09 10.09
C ASN A 128 11.64 2.32 8.78
N LYS A 129 12.08 1.07 8.70
CA LYS A 129 11.83 0.23 7.54
C LYS A 129 10.41 -0.31 7.55
N LEU A 130 9.75 -0.15 6.41
CA LEU A 130 8.42 -0.66 6.13
C LEU A 130 8.46 -2.18 6.01
N HIS A 131 7.60 -2.85 6.77
CA HIS A 131 7.46 -4.30 6.73
C HIS A 131 6.00 -4.73 6.71
N VAL A 132 5.78 -5.98 6.32
CA VAL A 132 4.52 -6.68 6.51
C VAL A 132 4.66 -7.57 7.76
N PRO A 133 3.77 -7.46 8.76
CA PRO A 133 3.82 -8.32 9.93
C PRO A 133 3.29 -9.72 9.60
N THR A 134 3.97 -10.76 10.09
CA THR A 134 3.45 -12.13 10.17
C THR A 134 3.32 -12.57 11.63
N TYR A 135 2.35 -13.42 11.92
CA TYR A 135 2.00 -13.86 13.28
C TYR A 135 2.19 -15.36 13.49
N TYR A 136 2.45 -16.10 12.40
CA TYR A 136 2.55 -17.55 12.40
C TYR A 136 3.79 -18.02 11.63
N ASP A 137 4.44 -19.04 12.17
CA ASP A 137 5.43 -19.85 11.46
C ASP A 137 4.71 -20.95 10.68
N GLU A 138 4.65 -20.78 9.37
CA GLU A 138 4.03 -21.72 8.42
C GLU A 138 5.03 -22.74 7.85
N SER A 139 6.30 -22.76 8.32
CA SER A 139 7.30 -23.74 7.89
C SER A 139 7.13 -25.12 8.55
N VAL A 140 6.23 -25.22 9.54
CA VAL A 140 5.94 -26.42 10.33
C VAL A 140 4.44 -26.71 10.36
N TYR A 141 4.07 -27.97 10.62
CA TYR A 141 2.68 -28.39 10.77
C TYR A 141 2.43 -29.04 12.15
N PRO A 142 1.42 -28.59 12.93
CA PRO A 142 0.58 -27.42 12.68
C PRO A 142 1.37 -26.10 12.73
N PRO A 143 0.92 -25.03 12.05
CA PRO A 143 1.56 -23.72 12.13
C PRO A 143 1.67 -23.24 13.58
N LYS A 144 2.82 -22.66 13.94
CA LYS A 144 3.06 -22.18 15.31
C LYS A 144 2.82 -20.68 15.38
N SER A 145 2.06 -20.23 16.38
CA SER A 145 2.01 -18.80 16.69
C SER A 145 3.38 -18.33 17.16
N LEU A 146 3.79 -17.16 16.68
CA LEU A 146 5.07 -16.55 17.05
C LEU A 146 5.04 -15.86 18.43
N GLY A 147 3.85 -15.69 19.03
CA GLY A 147 3.66 -14.96 20.28
C GLY A 147 3.75 -13.43 20.14
N SER A 148 4.44 -12.93 19.12
CA SER A 148 4.48 -11.54 18.67
C SER A 148 4.57 -11.47 17.14
N SER A 149 4.29 -10.31 16.55
CA SER A 149 4.54 -10.11 15.13
C SER A 149 6.04 -10.24 14.78
N LYS A 150 6.33 -10.86 13.62
CA LYS A 150 7.64 -10.83 12.96
C LYS A 150 7.55 -9.94 11.72
N SER A 151 8.58 -9.12 11.51
CA SER A 151 8.66 -8.23 10.36
C SER A 151 9.22 -8.94 9.12
N GLU A 152 8.48 -8.92 8.02
CA GLU A 152 8.92 -9.41 6.71
C GLU A 152 9.31 -8.25 5.77
N TYR A 153 10.33 -8.45 4.94
CA TYR A 153 10.91 -7.41 4.08
C TYR A 153 11.14 -7.92 2.65
N HIS A 154 10.04 -8.22 1.94
CA HIS A 154 10.08 -8.79 0.59
C HIS A 154 9.83 -7.73 -0.49
N TRP A 155 10.35 -6.53 -0.27
CA TRP A 155 10.20 -5.42 -1.21
C TRP A 155 11.18 -5.53 -2.38
N TYR A 156 10.64 -5.34 -3.58
CA TYR A 156 11.39 -5.29 -4.82
C TYR A 156 10.94 -4.11 -5.66
N PHE A 157 11.88 -3.43 -6.29
CA PHE A 157 11.59 -2.42 -7.31
C PHE A 157 11.81 -3.05 -8.68
N CYS A 158 10.80 -3.04 -9.55
CA CYS A 158 10.81 -3.79 -10.81
C CYS A 158 10.18 -2.99 -11.95
N ASN A 159 10.50 -3.37 -13.19
CA ASN A 159 9.66 -3.03 -14.33
C ASN A 159 8.46 -3.99 -14.34
N TYR A 160 7.31 -3.55 -13.84
CA TYR A 160 6.09 -4.32 -13.69
C TYR A 160 5.11 -4.02 -14.83
N ASN A 161 4.38 -5.04 -15.33
CA ASN A 161 3.31 -4.84 -16.29
C ASN A 161 1.96 -4.88 -15.57
N TYR A 162 1.29 -3.74 -15.52
CA TYR A 162 -0.06 -3.63 -14.98
C TYR A 162 -1.03 -3.27 -16.12
N ALA A 163 -2.06 -4.11 -16.30
CA ALA A 163 -3.09 -3.94 -17.33
C ALA A 163 -2.54 -3.71 -18.77
N GLY A 164 -1.37 -4.27 -19.11
CA GLY A 164 -0.72 -4.11 -20.40
C GLY A 164 0.31 -2.97 -20.48
N TYR A 165 0.41 -2.12 -19.45
CA TYR A 165 1.33 -0.98 -19.41
C TYR A 165 2.53 -1.26 -18.50
N GLY A 166 3.71 -0.79 -18.90
CA GLY A 166 4.95 -0.96 -18.15
C GLY A 166 5.18 0.18 -17.16
N TYR A 167 5.41 -0.16 -15.89
CA TYR A 167 5.70 0.77 -14.80
C TYR A 167 6.97 0.37 -14.07
N GLN A 168 7.74 1.35 -13.60
CA GLN A 168 8.84 1.11 -12.67
C GLN A 168 8.31 1.34 -11.26
N SER A 169 7.94 0.26 -10.57
CA SER A 169 7.17 0.34 -9.34
C SER A 169 7.66 -0.61 -8.25
N LEU A 170 7.28 -0.28 -7.02
CA LEU A 170 7.47 -1.12 -5.85
C LEU A 170 6.48 -2.28 -5.88
N ASN A 171 7.00 -3.48 -5.64
CA ASN A 171 6.25 -4.72 -5.64
C ASN A 171 6.70 -5.59 -4.46
N TRP A 172 5.83 -6.49 -4.03
CA TRP A 172 6.08 -7.43 -2.95
C TRP A 172 6.28 -8.84 -3.50
N ALA A 173 7.38 -9.51 -3.15
CA ALA A 173 7.54 -10.91 -3.49
C ALA A 173 6.66 -11.78 -2.58
N VAL A 174 5.79 -12.57 -3.19
CA VAL A 174 4.83 -13.41 -2.47
C VAL A 174 5.54 -14.67 -2.00
N GLY A 175 5.62 -14.85 -0.67
CA GLY A 175 6.42 -15.90 -0.04
C GLY A 175 7.92 -15.58 -0.03
N ASP A 176 8.73 -16.51 0.48
CA ASP A 176 10.20 -16.38 0.51
C ASP A 176 10.83 -16.93 -0.78
N VAL A 177 10.46 -16.31 -1.91
CA VAL A 177 10.97 -16.68 -3.23
C VAL A 177 11.50 -15.47 -3.99
N LYS A 178 12.60 -15.67 -4.73
CA LYS A 178 13.12 -14.66 -5.64
C LYS A 178 12.11 -14.42 -6.78
N PRO A 179 11.78 -13.16 -7.12
CA PRO A 179 10.90 -12.87 -8.24
C PRO A 179 11.40 -13.46 -9.57
N LYS A 180 10.46 -13.96 -10.40
CA LYS A 180 10.76 -14.42 -11.76
C LYS A 180 11.12 -13.28 -12.72
N ASN A 181 10.64 -12.07 -12.45
CA ASN A 181 10.93 -10.90 -13.26
C ASN A 181 12.40 -10.48 -13.08
N PRO A 182 13.24 -10.54 -14.14
CA PRO A 182 14.68 -10.30 -14.03
C PRO A 182 15.04 -8.84 -13.77
N THR A 183 14.09 -7.90 -13.92
CA THR A 183 14.31 -6.47 -13.67
C THR A 183 14.23 -6.10 -12.19
N CYS A 184 13.80 -7.03 -11.33
CA CYS A 184 13.58 -6.75 -9.93
C CYS A 184 14.89 -6.58 -9.16
N ALA A 185 15.03 -5.42 -8.53
CA ALA A 185 16.06 -5.13 -7.53
C ALA A 185 15.46 -5.27 -6.12
N LYS A 186 16.12 -6.01 -5.24
CA LYS A 186 15.73 -6.09 -3.82
C LYS A 186 15.97 -4.73 -3.16
N VAL A 187 15.00 -4.24 -2.42
CA VAL A 187 15.07 -2.94 -1.74
C VAL A 187 14.51 -3.03 -0.33
N ASP A 188 14.93 -2.13 0.53
CA ASP A 188 14.16 -1.74 1.71
C ASP A 188 13.42 -0.43 1.40
N VAL A 189 12.32 -0.20 2.11
CA VAL A 189 11.55 1.06 2.02
C VAL A 189 11.56 1.71 3.39
N VAL A 190 12.02 2.96 3.47
CA VAL A 190 12.26 3.67 4.72
C VAL A 190 11.35 4.89 4.82
N ARG A 191 10.67 5.05 5.94
CA ARG A 191 9.89 6.26 6.26
C ARG A 191 10.79 7.42 6.68
N ARG A 192 10.57 8.59 6.08
CA ARG A 192 11.23 9.86 6.42
C ARG A 192 10.20 10.97 6.58
N TYR A 193 10.14 11.60 7.76
CA TYR A 193 9.26 12.75 7.99
C TYR A 193 9.80 14.01 7.31
N SER A 194 8.91 14.88 6.85
CA SER A 194 9.25 16.11 6.12
C SER A 194 10.04 17.15 6.93
N ALA A 195 10.11 17.03 8.27
CA ALA A 195 10.92 17.89 9.12
C ALA A 195 12.43 17.52 9.16
N ALA A 196 12.86 16.53 8.36
CA ALA A 196 14.23 16.01 8.35
C ALA A 196 15.05 16.44 7.10
N TYR A 197 14.75 17.61 6.53
CA TYR A 197 15.58 18.26 5.49
C TYR A 197 16.30 19.47 6.06
#